data_AF-A0A7W7ZNN4-F1
#
_entry.id   AF-A0A7W7ZNN4-F1
#
_cell.length_a   1.000
_cell.length_b   1.000
_cell.length_c   1.000
_cell.angle_alpha   90.00
_cell.angle_beta   90.00
_cell.angle_gamma   90.00
#
_symmetry.space_group_name_H-M   'P 1'
#
loop_
_entity.id
_entity.type
_entity.pdbx_description
1 polymer ?
#
loop_
_entity_poly.entity_id
_entity_poly.type
_entity_poly.pdbx_seq_one_letter_code
_entity_poly.pdbx_strand_id
1 'polypeptide(L)'
;MATTKKAAKKTSAKKTSTKKAASKKAPAKKTAAKKSPAKKTSAKKSTRKYSPAAGKQVETEMHEMKRGKLKSGRSGKKVTSRKQAIAIGLSEARKKGAKVPAKKS
;
A
#
# COMPACT_ATOMS: atom_id res chain seq x y z
N MET A 1 -52.06 -5.20 -19.44
CA MET A 1 -52.76 -5.49 -18.17
C MET A 1 -52.27 -6.82 -17.62
N ALA A 2 -52.27 -6.95 -16.28
CA ALA A 2 -51.83 -8.10 -15.47
C ALA A 2 -50.31 -8.22 -15.25
N THR A 3 -49.75 -8.47 -14.06
CA THR A 3 -50.06 -8.13 -12.66
C THR A 3 -48.79 -8.51 -11.88
N THR A 4 -48.52 -7.79 -10.81
CA THR A 4 -47.36 -7.92 -9.92
C THR A 4 -47.27 -9.29 -9.23
N LYS A 5 -46.04 -9.79 -8.98
CA LYS A 5 -45.79 -10.56 -7.74
C LYS A 5 -44.33 -10.54 -7.29
N LYS A 6 -44.13 -9.83 -6.19
CA LYS A 6 -42.96 -9.79 -5.30
C LYS A 6 -43.19 -10.78 -4.15
N ALA A 7 -42.22 -11.66 -3.87
CA ALA A 7 -42.06 -12.46 -2.63
C ALA A 7 -40.95 -13.51 -2.90
N ALA A 8 -40.07 -13.96 -2.00
CA ALA A 8 -39.88 -13.74 -0.58
C ALA A 8 -38.43 -14.12 -0.20
N LYS A 9 -37.92 -13.41 0.80
CA LYS A 9 -36.71 -13.69 1.58
C LYS A 9 -36.83 -15.07 2.26
N LYS A 10 -35.93 -16.01 1.98
CA LYS A 10 -35.74 -17.23 2.79
C LYS A 10 -34.54 -17.05 3.71
N THR A 11 -34.82 -16.75 4.98
CA THR A 11 -33.90 -16.91 6.10
C THR A 11 -34.10 -18.30 6.69
N SER A 12 -33.21 -19.24 6.38
CA SER A 12 -33.22 -20.56 7.01
C SER A 12 -32.45 -20.54 8.33
N ALA A 13 -33.23 -20.55 9.41
CA ALA A 13 -33.07 -21.38 10.59
C ALA A 13 -31.66 -21.57 11.19
N LYS A 14 -31.41 -20.74 12.21
CA LYS A 14 -30.78 -21.05 13.50
C LYS A 14 -30.80 -22.55 13.85
N LYS A 15 -29.63 -23.21 13.85
CA LYS A 15 -29.42 -24.52 14.50
C LYS A 15 -28.70 -24.31 15.83
N THR A 16 -29.48 -24.23 16.90
CA THR A 16 -29.02 -24.33 18.29
C THR A 16 -28.75 -25.79 18.62
N SER A 17 -27.49 -26.16 18.83
CA SER A 17 -27.14 -27.36 19.59
C SER A 17 -26.54 -26.91 20.93
N THR A 18 -27.33 -27.10 21.97
CA THR A 18 -26.98 -26.80 23.35
C THR A 18 -26.22 -27.97 23.98
N LYS A 19 -25.04 -27.65 24.52
CA LYS A 19 -24.58 -27.99 25.88
C LYS A 19 -23.93 -29.37 26.12
N LYS A 20 -22.63 -29.35 26.43
CA LYS A 20 -21.98 -30.10 27.54
C LYS A 20 -20.63 -29.43 27.87
N ALA A 21 -20.62 -28.46 28.79
CA ALA A 21 -20.28 -28.59 30.21
C ALA A 21 -18.76 -28.69 30.53
N ALA A 22 -18.25 -27.56 31.01
CA ALA A 22 -17.28 -27.37 32.10
C ALA A 22 -15.82 -27.85 31.95
N SER A 23 -14.92 -26.89 31.73
CA SER A 23 -13.70 -26.77 32.54
C SER A 23 -13.36 -25.29 32.76
N LYS A 24 -13.58 -24.81 33.99
CA LYS A 24 -13.11 -23.51 34.48
C LYS A 24 -11.59 -23.58 34.68
N LYS A 25 -10.81 -22.64 34.12
CA LYS A 25 -9.56 -22.15 34.75
C LYS A 25 -9.10 -20.80 34.16
N ALA A 26 -9.26 -19.76 34.98
CA ALA A 26 -8.54 -18.47 35.10
C ALA A 26 -8.14 -17.62 33.86
N PRO A 27 -8.28 -16.28 33.92
CA PRO A 27 -7.78 -15.36 32.90
C PRO A 27 -6.29 -15.03 33.15
N ALA A 28 -5.39 -15.68 32.41
CA ALA A 28 -3.98 -15.33 32.46
C ALA A 28 -3.66 -14.19 31.47
N LYS A 29 -3.52 -12.99 32.05
CA LYS A 29 -2.54 -11.94 31.73
C LYS A 29 -2.35 -11.49 30.27
N LYS A 30 -2.67 -10.21 30.08
CA LYS A 30 -1.99 -9.25 29.20
C LYS A 30 -0.57 -9.68 28.80
N THR A 31 -0.35 -9.83 27.51
CA THR A 31 0.92 -9.42 26.89
C THR A 31 0.59 -8.46 25.78
N ALA A 32 0.89 -7.18 26.02
CA ALA A 32 0.94 -6.16 24.99
C ALA A 32 1.64 -6.75 23.78
N ALA A 33 0.99 -6.71 22.61
CA ALA A 33 1.65 -6.98 21.35
C ALA A 33 2.89 -6.09 21.31
N LYS A 34 4.06 -6.72 21.45
CA LYS A 34 5.36 -6.08 21.34
C LYS A 34 5.34 -5.32 20.01
N LYS A 35 5.21 -4.00 20.08
CA LYS A 35 5.64 -3.11 19.00
C LYS A 35 7.12 -3.38 18.85
N SER A 36 7.48 -4.28 17.93
CA SER A 36 8.86 -4.47 17.51
C SER A 36 9.38 -3.09 17.12
N PRO A 37 10.39 -2.53 17.82
CA PRO A 37 10.99 -1.29 17.35
C PRO A 37 11.55 -1.61 15.97
N ALA A 38 11.01 -0.97 14.94
CA ALA A 38 11.57 -1.04 13.60
C ALA A 38 13.06 -0.74 13.75
N LYS A 39 13.88 -1.79 13.57
CA LYS A 39 15.33 -1.73 13.72
C LYS A 39 15.80 -0.64 12.78
N LYS A 40 16.09 0.56 13.32
CA LYS A 40 16.75 1.65 12.58
C LYS A 40 18.10 1.09 12.19
N THR A 41 18.15 0.49 11.01
CA THR A 41 19.42 0.14 10.38
C THR A 41 20.09 1.47 10.11
N SER A 42 21.15 1.74 10.87
CA SER A 42 22.05 2.84 10.63
C SER A 42 22.42 2.78 9.14
N ALA A 43 22.09 3.85 8.41
CA ALA A 43 22.29 3.91 6.98
C ALA A 43 23.79 3.78 6.68
N LYS A 44 24.23 2.58 6.28
CA LYS A 44 25.57 2.35 5.75
C LYS A 44 25.78 3.35 4.62
N LYS A 45 26.72 4.28 4.79
CA LYS A 45 26.98 5.40 3.85
C LYS A 45 27.35 4.82 2.49
N SER A 46 26.37 4.72 1.60
CA SER A 46 26.56 4.21 0.24
C SER A 46 27.26 5.27 -0.61
N THR A 47 28.32 4.86 -1.32
CA THR A 47 29.06 5.67 -2.31
C THR A 47 28.24 6.05 -3.53
N ARG A 48 27.02 5.50 -3.69
CA ARG A 48 26.15 5.75 -4.83
C ARG A 48 25.62 7.20 -4.83
N LYS A 49 25.53 7.78 -6.03
CA LYS A 49 24.95 9.11 -6.28
C LYS A 49 23.45 9.15 -5.94
N TYR A 50 22.74 8.06 -6.17
CA TYR A 50 21.32 7.89 -5.85
C TYR A 50 21.13 6.86 -4.75
N SER A 51 20.19 7.11 -3.85
CA SER A 51 19.79 6.12 -2.84
C SER A 51 18.99 4.97 -3.46
N PRO A 52 18.98 3.78 -2.82
CA PRO A 52 18.09 2.67 -3.21
C PRO A 52 16.62 3.07 -3.22
N ALA A 53 16.20 3.96 -2.31
CA ALA A 53 14.84 4.48 -2.27
C ALA A 53 14.49 5.27 -3.54
N ALA A 54 15.40 6.11 -4.04
CA ALA A 54 15.20 6.82 -5.29
C ALA A 54 15.07 5.87 -6.49
N GLY A 55 15.90 4.82 -6.54
CA GLY A 55 15.81 3.79 -7.58
C GLY A 55 14.46 3.07 -7.60
N LYS A 56 13.96 2.67 -6.42
CA LYS A 56 12.65 2.02 -6.28
C LYS A 56 11.49 2.89 -6.73
N GLN A 57 11.52 4.19 -6.45
CA GLN A 57 10.48 5.12 -6.92
C GLN A 57 10.46 5.21 -8.44
N VAL A 58 11.64 5.36 -9.07
CA VAL A 58 11.74 5.38 -10.54
C VAL A 58 11.26 4.06 -11.16
N GLU A 59 11.58 2.93 -10.54
CA GLU A 59 11.13 1.62 -11.00
C GLU A 59 9.59 1.48 -10.99
N THR A 60 8.94 1.88 -9.90
CA THR A 60 7.49 1.87 -9.78
C THR A 60 6.84 2.75 -10.85
N GLU A 61 7.32 3.98 -10.99
CA GLU A 61 6.85 4.95 -12.00
C GLU A 61 7.02 4.42 -13.42
N MET A 62 8.15 3.78 -13.70
CA MET A 62 8.41 3.11 -14.97
C MET A 62 7.43 1.96 -15.22
N HIS A 63 7.07 1.19 -14.20
CA HIS A 63 6.08 0.12 -14.31
C HIS A 63 4.68 0.69 -14.58
N GLU A 64 4.30 1.77 -13.92
CA GLU A 64 3.01 2.43 -14.14
C GLU A 64 2.91 3.05 -15.54
N MET A 65 3.98 3.65 -16.02
CA MET A 65 4.07 4.14 -17.40
C MET A 65 3.96 2.99 -18.39
N LYS A 66 4.68 1.87 -18.20
CA LYS A 66 4.58 0.68 -19.07
C LYS A 66 3.16 0.11 -19.09
N ARG A 67 2.45 0.17 -17.96
CA ARG A 67 1.02 -0.19 -17.85
C ARG A 67 0.07 0.88 -18.38
N GLY A 68 0.60 2.04 -18.76
CA GLY A 68 -0.18 3.16 -19.26
C GLY A 68 -1.07 3.84 -18.23
N LYS A 69 -0.72 3.75 -16.95
CA LYS A 69 -1.48 4.31 -15.81
C LYS A 69 -0.91 5.65 -15.33
N LEU A 70 0.37 5.89 -15.59
CA LEU A 70 1.06 7.08 -15.09
C LEU A 70 0.50 8.37 -15.72
N LYS A 71 0.15 9.35 -14.87
CA LYS A 71 -0.37 10.66 -15.27
C LYS A 71 0.53 11.79 -14.74
N SER A 72 0.59 12.86 -15.52
CA SER A 72 1.26 14.11 -15.14
C SER A 72 0.43 14.87 -14.10
N GLY A 73 1.11 15.55 -13.17
CA GLY A 73 0.44 16.24 -12.05
C GLY A 73 -0.49 17.37 -12.49
N ARG A 74 0.06 18.43 -13.12
CA ARG A 74 -0.73 19.66 -13.38
C ARG A 74 -1.80 19.51 -14.47
N SER A 75 -1.55 18.70 -15.49
CA SER A 75 -2.46 18.58 -16.64
C SER A 75 -3.24 17.25 -16.67
N GLY A 76 -2.96 16.30 -15.76
CA GLY A 76 -3.62 14.99 -15.74
C GLY A 76 -3.37 14.12 -16.98
N LYS A 77 -2.58 14.61 -17.95
CA LYS A 77 -2.27 13.90 -19.19
C LYS A 77 -1.45 12.66 -18.89
N LYS A 78 -1.72 11.58 -19.62
CA LYS A 78 -0.96 10.33 -19.53
C LYS A 78 0.49 10.56 -19.97
N VAL A 79 1.42 9.97 -19.23
CA VAL A 79 2.85 10.08 -19.54
C VAL A 79 3.19 9.14 -20.70
N THR A 80 3.70 9.70 -21.78
CA THR A 80 4.08 8.97 -22.99
C THR A 80 5.59 8.72 -23.08
N SER A 81 6.39 9.58 -22.43
CA SER A 81 7.85 9.53 -22.53
C SER A 81 8.51 8.92 -21.30
N ARG A 82 9.45 8.00 -21.54
CA ARG A 82 10.31 7.41 -20.50
C ARG A 82 11.08 8.46 -19.70
N LYS A 83 11.59 9.50 -20.37
CA LYS A 83 12.31 10.60 -19.71
C LYS A 83 11.41 11.32 -18.71
N GLN A 84 10.12 11.49 -19.06
CA GLN A 84 9.15 12.16 -18.19
C GLN A 84 8.81 11.29 -16.98
N ALA A 85 8.62 9.98 -17.14
CA ALA A 85 8.41 9.07 -16.00
C ALA A 85 9.59 9.06 -15.03
N ILE A 86 10.83 9.02 -15.55
CA ILE A 86 12.03 9.14 -14.72
C ILE A 86 12.06 10.49 -13.98
N ALA A 87 11.70 11.58 -14.65
CA ALA A 87 11.66 12.91 -14.04
C ALA A 87 10.61 13.00 -12.92
N ILE A 88 9.45 12.35 -13.09
CA ILE A 88 8.41 12.24 -12.05
C ILE A 88 8.98 11.45 -10.86
N GLY A 89 9.50 10.24 -11.10
CA GLY A 89 10.06 9.41 -10.03
C GLY A 89 11.23 10.05 -9.27
N LEU A 90 12.12 10.77 -9.95
CA LEU A 90 13.19 11.53 -9.30
C LEU A 90 12.65 12.73 -8.50
N SER A 91 11.59 13.37 -8.96
CA SER A 91 10.94 14.48 -8.25
C SER A 91 10.21 13.99 -7.01
N GLU A 92 9.52 12.86 -7.10
CA GLU A 92 8.91 12.19 -5.94
C GLU A 92 9.96 11.76 -4.92
N ALA A 93 11.06 11.16 -5.38
CA ALA A 93 12.16 10.73 -4.53
C ALA A 93 12.74 11.92 -3.74
N ARG A 94 12.91 13.09 -4.39
CA ARG A 94 13.34 14.32 -3.71
C ARG A 94 12.33 14.77 -2.65
N LYS A 95 11.03 14.79 -2.97
CA LYS A 95 9.97 15.15 -2.02
C LYS A 95 9.93 14.21 -0.81
N LYS A 96 10.21 12.92 -1.03
CA LYS A 96 10.27 11.88 0.00
C LYS A 96 11.59 11.89 0.79
N GLY A 97 12.49 12.85 0.56
CA GLY A 97 13.78 12.98 1.27
C GLY A 97 14.83 11.94 0.86
N ALA A 98 14.64 11.23 -0.26
CA ALA A 98 15.63 10.29 -0.75
C ALA A 98 16.87 11.01 -1.29
N LYS A 99 18.05 10.42 -1.13
CA LYS A 99 19.30 10.97 -1.69
C LYS A 99 19.22 10.99 -3.22
N VAL A 100 19.11 12.18 -3.79
CA VAL A 100 19.11 12.48 -5.22
C VAL A 100 19.99 13.72 -5.45
N PRO A 101 20.85 13.76 -6.47
CA PRO A 101 21.65 14.94 -6.80
C PRO A 101 20.79 16.19 -6.99
N ALA A 102 21.32 17.35 -6.58
CA ALA A 102 20.72 18.64 -6.84
C ALA A 102 20.61 18.89 -8.35
N LYS A 103 19.61 19.69 -8.75
CA LYS A 103 19.60 20.20 -10.13
C LYS A 103 20.80 21.13 -10.28
N LYS A 104 21.55 21.00 -11.37
CA LYS A 104 22.50 22.03 -11.76
C LYS A 104 21.69 23.25 -12.21
N SER A 105 22.00 24.41 -11.63
CA SER A 105 21.53 25.72 -12.08
C SER A 105 22.07 26.04 -13.47
#